data_AF-A0A5B7C5H2-F1
#
_entry.id   AF-A0A5B7C5H2-F1
#
_cell.length_a   1.000
_cell.length_b   1.000
_cell.length_c   1.000
_cell.angle_alpha   90.00
_cell.angle_beta   90.00
_cell.angle_gamma   90.00
#
_symmetry.space_group_name_H-M   'P 1'
#
loop_
_entity.id
_entity.type
_entity.pdbx_description
1 polymer ?
#
loop_
_entity_poly.entity_id
_entity_poly.type
_entity_poly.pdbx_seq_one_letter_code
_entity_poly.pdbx_strand_id
1 'polypeptide(L)'
;VCDYGLSFLSPQERRGLEGYVDDEYWVERGGASKECDVYGFGVVLLELLSGRRSEQGLLVYWALPLIRAMKFNELLDPRLVIPSDLKPVVRLAKVASACVGNSRQNRPSI
;
A
#
# COMPACT_ATOMS: atom_id res chain seq x y z
N VAL A 1 -1.28 13.68 9.40
CA VAL A 1 -0.62 12.44 9.89
C VAL A 1 -0.60 12.53 11.41
N CYS A 2 -1.01 11.48 12.10
CA CYS A 2 -1.07 11.41 13.57
C CYS A 2 -0.41 10.10 14.02
N ASP A 3 -0.29 9.88 15.32
CA ASP A 3 0.29 8.66 15.91
C ASP A 3 1.79 8.43 15.59
N TYR A 4 2.62 9.42 15.92
CA TYR A 4 4.08 9.34 15.77
C TYR A 4 4.76 8.40 16.79
N GLY A 5 3.98 7.72 17.65
CA GLY A 5 4.47 6.85 18.73
C GLY A 5 4.94 5.47 18.25
N LEU A 6 4.67 5.11 16.99
CA LEU A 6 4.92 3.77 16.43
C LEU A 6 6.38 3.31 16.54
N SER A 7 7.34 4.23 16.47
CA SER A 7 8.77 3.93 16.64
C SER A 7 9.13 3.45 18.06
N PHE A 8 8.31 3.77 19.06
CA PHE A 8 8.51 3.42 20.47
C PHE A 8 7.71 2.19 20.90
N LEU A 9 6.88 1.63 20.02
CA LEU A 9 6.09 0.45 20.33
C LEU A 9 6.96 -0.80 20.51
N SER A 10 6.59 -1.60 21.51
CA SER A 10 7.17 -2.92 21.74
C SER A 10 6.86 -3.86 20.56
N PRO A 11 7.66 -4.93 20.36
CA PRO A 11 7.43 -5.87 19.27
C PRO A 11 6.01 -6.49 19.22
N GLN A 12 5.34 -6.60 20.37
CA GLN A 12 3.98 -7.15 20.46
C GLN A 12 2.91 -6.16 19.99
N GLU A 13 3.13 -4.86 20.19
CA GLU A 13 2.25 -3.77 19.76
C GLU A 13 2.38 -3.47 18.26
N ARG A 14 3.53 -3.80 17.66
CA ARG A 14 3.77 -3.69 16.21
C ARG A 14 2.92 -4.65 15.36
N ARG A 15 2.22 -5.62 15.95
CA ARG A 15 1.27 -6.49 15.22
C ARG A 15 0.17 -5.71 14.50
N GLY A 16 -0.19 -4.52 14.99
CA GLY A 16 -1.15 -3.64 14.30
C GLY A 16 -0.68 -3.11 12.94
N LEU A 17 0.62 -3.23 12.62
CA LEU A 17 1.20 -2.84 11.33
C LEU A 17 1.14 -3.96 10.29
N GLU A 18 0.66 -5.15 10.66
CA GLU A 18 0.58 -6.30 9.77
C GLU A 18 -0.25 -5.96 8.52
N GLY A 19 0.40 -5.96 7.36
CA GLY A 19 -0.19 -5.54 6.08
C GLY A 19 0.06 -4.10 5.65
N TYR A 20 0.76 -3.29 6.46
CA TYR A 20 1.21 -1.92 6.13
C TYR A 20 2.73 -1.74 6.14
N VAL A 21 3.46 -2.80 6.51
CA VAL A 21 4.92 -2.87 6.42
C VAL A 21 5.31 -3.96 5.42
N ASP A 22 6.47 -3.81 4.79
CA ASP A 22 6.99 -4.83 3.87
C ASP A 22 7.58 -6.04 4.60
N ASP A 23 7.82 -7.13 3.88
CA ASP A 23 8.40 -8.34 4.46
C ASP A 23 9.82 -8.10 5.00
N GLU A 24 10.57 -7.19 4.37
CA GLU A 24 11.93 -6.81 4.77
C GLU A 24 11.97 -6.13 6.16
N TYR A 25 10.89 -5.47 6.59
CA TYR A 25 10.77 -4.82 7.90
C TYR A 25 10.91 -5.82 9.06
N TRP A 26 10.44 -7.05 8.86
CA TRP A 26 10.47 -8.10 9.88
C TRP A 26 11.75 -8.96 9.82
N VAL A 27 12.32 -9.10 8.63
CA VAL A 27 13.44 -10.02 8.36
C VAL A 27 14.79 -9.33 8.60
N GLU A 28 14.95 -8.10 8.14
CA GLU A 28 16.19 -7.38 8.35
C GLU A 28 16.19 -6.68 9.71
N ARG A 29 17.31 -6.71 10.41
CA ARG A 29 17.58 -5.91 11.62
C ARG A 29 17.53 -4.39 11.38
N GLY A 30 17.04 -3.94 10.22
CA GLY A 30 17.08 -2.57 9.70
C GLY A 30 15.97 -1.64 10.18
N GLY A 31 14.91 -2.16 10.80
CA GLY A 31 13.86 -1.33 11.42
C GLY A 31 13.09 -0.44 10.42
N ALA A 32 12.51 0.64 10.95
CA ALA A 32 11.76 1.61 10.16
C ALA A 32 12.70 2.40 9.21
N SER A 33 12.31 2.52 7.95
CA SER A 33 13.01 3.33 6.95
C SER A 33 12.00 4.14 6.14
N LYS A 34 12.47 5.15 5.39
CA LYS A 34 11.59 5.96 4.52
C LYS A 34 10.85 5.08 3.52
N GLU A 35 11.51 4.05 3.02
CA GLU A 35 10.97 3.11 2.05
C GLU A 35 9.86 2.23 2.67
N CYS A 36 9.90 1.95 3.98
CA CYS A 36 8.78 1.32 4.70
C CYS A 36 7.55 2.24 4.72
N ASP A 37 7.75 3.53 5.00
CA ASP A 37 6.66 4.50 4.99
C ASP A 37 6.05 4.63 3.58
N VAL A 38 6.88 4.58 2.53
CA VAL A 38 6.41 4.54 1.13
C VAL A 38 5.57 3.29 0.85
N TYR A 39 5.96 2.12 1.37
CA TYR A 39 5.16 0.91 1.24
C TYR A 39 3.80 1.07 1.91
N GLY A 40 3.77 1.51 3.17
CA GLY A 40 2.52 1.73 3.92
C GLY A 40 1.61 2.75 3.24
N PHE A 41 2.19 3.83 2.69
CA PHE A 41 1.46 4.78 1.84
C PHE A 41 0.84 4.11 0.62
N GLY A 42 1.60 3.25 -0.08
CA GLY A 42 1.10 2.47 -1.20
C GLY A 42 -0.09 1.58 -0.83
N VAL A 43 -0.05 0.93 0.34
CA VAL A 43 -1.18 0.15 0.87
C VAL A 43 -2.40 1.04 1.07
N VAL A 44 -2.26 2.19 1.73
CA VAL A 44 -3.36 3.14 1.93
C VAL A 44 -3.95 3.60 0.60
N LEU A 45 -3.14 3.83 -0.43
CA LEU A 45 -3.65 4.16 -1.77
C LEU A 45 -4.51 3.03 -2.35
N LEU A 46 -4.13 1.77 -2.13
CA LEU A 46 -4.94 0.62 -2.56
C LEU A 46 -6.25 0.52 -1.78
N GLU A 47 -6.25 0.84 -0.48
CA GLU A 47 -7.47 0.90 0.32
C GLU A 47 -8.42 1.99 -0.18
N LEU A 48 -7.88 3.16 -0.53
CA LEU A 48 -8.67 4.25 -1.11
C LEU A 48 -9.27 3.88 -2.48
N LEU A 49 -8.49 3.22 -3.33
CA LEU A 49 -8.96 2.79 -4.65
C LEU A 49 -10.06 1.73 -4.54
N SER A 50 -9.88 0.75 -3.65
CA SER A 50 -10.74 -0.45 -3.59
C SER A 50 -11.84 -0.38 -2.54
N GLY A 51 -11.75 0.52 -1.57
CA GLY A 51 -12.66 0.57 -0.42
C GLY A 51 -12.51 -0.61 0.55
N ARG A 52 -11.46 -1.41 0.39
CA ARG A 52 -11.17 -2.61 1.18
C ARG A 52 -10.07 -2.31 2.19
N ARG A 53 -10.14 -2.89 3.39
CA ARG A 53 -9.04 -2.84 4.35
C ARG A 53 -7.93 -3.81 3.97
N SER A 54 -6.69 -3.45 4.27
CA SER A 54 -5.54 -4.36 4.20
C SER A 54 -5.57 -5.30 5.41
N GLU A 55 -6.12 -6.50 5.22
CA GLU A 55 -6.02 -7.57 6.21
C GLU A 55 -4.78 -8.41 5.89
N GLN A 56 -3.76 -8.33 6.76
CA GLN A 56 -2.54 -9.17 6.69
C GLN A 56 -1.81 -9.09 5.33
N GLY A 57 -1.88 -7.94 4.64
CA GLY A 57 -1.19 -7.72 3.36
C GLY A 57 -1.85 -8.37 2.14
N LEU A 58 -2.97 -9.08 2.31
CA LEU A 58 -3.70 -9.75 1.22
C LEU A 58 -4.18 -8.78 0.14
N LEU A 59 -4.42 -7.52 0.51
CA LEU A 59 -4.86 -6.48 -0.42
C LEU A 59 -3.85 -6.24 -1.54
N VAL A 60 -2.55 -6.23 -1.22
CA VAL A 60 -1.48 -5.98 -2.21
C VAL A 60 -1.44 -7.12 -3.25
N TYR A 61 -1.49 -8.37 -2.78
CA TYR A 61 -1.50 -9.55 -3.64
C TYR A 61 -2.70 -9.59 -4.59
N TRP A 62 -3.87 -9.17 -4.12
CA TRP A 62 -5.08 -9.09 -4.92
C TRP A 62 -5.06 -7.92 -5.92
N ALA A 63 -4.61 -6.73 -5.49
CA ALA A 63 -4.71 -5.51 -6.30
C ALA A 63 -3.67 -5.44 -7.42
N LEU A 64 -2.42 -5.82 -7.17
CA LEU A 64 -1.32 -5.73 -8.16
C LEU A 64 -1.63 -6.40 -9.51
N PRO A 65 -2.12 -7.66 -9.58
CA PRO A 65 -2.45 -8.28 -10.86
C PRO A 65 -3.57 -7.53 -11.60
N LEU A 66 -4.56 -6.99 -10.89
CA LEU A 66 -5.65 -6.21 -11.49
C LEU A 66 -5.14 -4.88 -12.08
N ILE A 67 -4.24 -4.19 -11.37
CA ILE A 67 -3.61 -2.95 -11.85
C ILE A 67 -2.79 -3.22 -13.10
N ARG A 68 -1.97 -4.28 -13.11
CA ARG A 68 -1.16 -4.67 -14.28
C ARG A 68 -2.03 -5.05 -15.49
N ALA A 69 -3.16 -5.69 -15.23
CA ALA A 69 -4.13 -6.06 -16.26
C ALA A 69 -5.09 -4.91 -16.64
N MET A 70 -4.97 -3.72 -16.02
CA MET A 70 -5.84 -2.56 -16.22
C MET A 70 -7.33 -2.85 -15.95
N LYS A 71 -7.64 -3.78 -15.04
CA LYS A 71 -8.98 -4.23 -14.66
C LYS A 71 -9.59 -3.34 -13.57
N PHE A 72 -9.78 -2.06 -13.87
CA PHE A 72 -10.25 -1.08 -12.89
C PHE A 72 -11.70 -1.29 -12.42
N ASN A 73 -12.53 -1.92 -13.24
CA ASN A 73 -13.88 -2.33 -12.87
C ASN A 73 -13.90 -3.36 -11.73
N GLU A 74 -12.87 -4.21 -11.64
CA GLU A 74 -12.71 -5.20 -10.56
C GLU A 74 -11.96 -4.60 -9.36
N LEU A 75 -11.07 -3.64 -9.59
CA LEU A 75 -10.24 -3.01 -8.57
C LEU A 75 -10.99 -1.96 -7.74
N LEU A 76 -11.80 -1.12 -8.39
CA LEU A 76 -12.35 0.08 -7.76
C LEU A 76 -13.50 -0.23 -6.80
N ASP A 77 -13.59 0.55 -5.73
CA ASP A 77 -14.71 0.51 -4.80
C ASP A 77 -16.03 0.71 -5.57
N PRO A 78 -16.98 -0.23 -5.50
CA PRO A 78 -18.28 -0.13 -6.17
C PRO A 78 -19.10 1.09 -5.78
N ARG A 79 -18.80 1.72 -4.63
CA ARG A 79 -19.45 2.96 -4.16
C ARG A 79 -18.95 4.21 -4.86
N LEU A 80 -17.83 4.13 -5.58
CA LEU A 80 -17.30 5.28 -6.33
C LEU A 80 -18.12 5.50 -7.60
N VAL A 81 -18.51 6.75 -7.82
CA VAL A 81 -18.97 7.19 -9.14
C VAL A 81 -17.74 7.20 -10.04
N ILE A 82 -17.67 6.23 -10.95
CA ILE A 82 -16.53 6.11 -11.87
C ILE A 82 -16.47 7.36 -12.75
N PRO A 83 -15.39 8.15 -12.70
CA PRO A 83 -15.26 9.34 -13.52
C PRO A 83 -15.14 8.98 -14.99
N SER A 84 -15.63 9.85 -15.87
CA SER A 84 -15.51 9.68 -17.33
C SER A 84 -14.05 9.68 -17.80
N ASP A 85 -13.16 10.39 -17.11
CA ASP A 85 -11.72 10.32 -17.30
C ASP A 85 -11.06 9.47 -16.21
N LEU A 86 -10.56 8.29 -16.61
CA LEU A 86 -9.84 7.37 -15.74
C LEU A 86 -8.36 7.70 -15.56
N LYS A 87 -7.80 8.70 -16.27
CA LYS A 87 -6.36 9.02 -16.18
C LYS A 87 -5.88 9.27 -14.74
N PRO A 88 -6.59 10.01 -13.88
CA PRO A 88 -6.16 10.20 -12.49
C PRO A 88 -6.13 8.89 -11.71
N VAL A 89 -7.14 8.03 -11.90
CA VAL A 89 -7.23 6.70 -11.28
C VAL A 89 -6.08 5.81 -11.71
N VAL A 90 -5.80 5.76 -13.02
CA VAL A 90 -4.69 4.98 -13.58
C VAL A 90 -3.35 5.48 -13.03
N ARG A 91 -3.16 6.80 -12.93
CA ARG A 91 -1.93 7.37 -12.34
C ARG A 91 -1.80 6.98 -10.87
N LEU A 92 -2.86 7.10 -10.09
CA LEU A 92 -2.86 6.74 -8.68
C LEU A 92 -2.54 5.25 -8.47
N ALA A 93 -3.14 4.38 -9.28
CA ALA A 93 -2.89 2.95 -9.22
C ALA A 93 -1.46 2.57 -9.63
N LYS A 94 -0.87 3.27 -10.61
CA LYS A 94 0.55 3.09 -10.95
C LYS A 94 1.48 3.50 -9.81
N VAL A 95 1.18 4.62 -9.14
CA VAL A 95 1.95 5.06 -7.95
C VAL A 95 1.82 4.01 -6.85
N ALA A 96 0.60 3.59 -6.51
CA ALA A 96 0.36 2.56 -5.50
C ALA A 96 1.12 1.27 -5.84
N SER A 97 1.06 0.80 -7.09
CA SER A 97 1.78 -0.38 -7.56
C SER A 97 3.30 -0.23 -7.46
N ALA A 98 3.86 0.95 -7.71
CA ALA A 98 5.30 1.18 -7.60
C ALA A 98 5.76 1.22 -6.13
N CYS A 99 4.93 1.77 -5.23
CA CYS A 99 5.19 1.80 -3.80
C CYS A 99 5.24 0.39 -3.18
N VAL A 100 4.30 -0.49 -3.53
CA VAL A 100 4.18 -1.83 -2.90
C VAL A 100 4.82 -2.97 -3.69
N GLY A 101 4.99 -2.82 -5.00
CA GLY A 101 5.43 -3.89 -5.90
C GLY A 101 6.92 -3.89 -6.23
N ASN A 102 7.63 -2.77 -6.01
CA ASN A 102 9.07 -2.70 -6.23
C ASN A 102 9.83 -3.21 -4.99
N SER A 103 11.06 -3.70 -5.22
CA SER A 103 12.00 -3.92 -4.11
C SER A 103 12.23 -2.62 -3.35
N ARG A 104 12.54 -2.71 -2.06
CA ARG A 104 12.66 -1.55 -1.16
C ARG A 104 13.50 -0.40 -1.75
N GLN A 105 14.65 -0.72 -2.34
CA GLN A 105 15.59 0.23 -2.95
C GLN A 105 15.07 0.91 -4.23
N ASN A 106 14.08 0.31 -4.90
CA ASN A 106 13.50 0.80 -6.15
C ASN A 106 12.12 1.43 -5.94
N ARG A 107 11.67 1.60 -4.69
CA ARG A 107 10.46 2.36 -4.39
C ARG A 107 10.67 3.84 -4.72
N PRO A 108 9.62 4.54 -5.19
CA PRO A 108 9.72 5.98 -5.47
C PRO A 108 10.01 6.77 -4.18
N SER A 109 10.67 7.92 -4.30
CA SER A 109 10.80 8.87 -3.19
C SER A 109 9.53 9.70 -3.03
N ILE A 110 9.24 10.09 -1.78
CA ILE A 110 8.19 11.05 -1.43
C ILE A 110 8.68 12.48 -1.44
#